data_AF-A0A2E3A3C8-F1
#
_entry.id   AF-A0A2E3A3C8-F1
#
_cell.length_a   1.000
_cell.length_b   1.000
_cell.length_c   1.000
_cell.angle_alpha   90.00
_cell.angle_beta   90.00
_cell.angle_gamma   90.00
#
_symmetry.space_group_name_H-M   'P 1'
#
loop_
_entity.id
_entity.type
_entity.pdbx_description
1 polymer ?
#
loop_
_entity_poly.entity_id
_entity_poly.type
_entity_poly.pdbx_seq_one_letter_code
_entity_poly.pdbx_strand_id
1 'polypeptide(L)' 'MSSHKKRDYIHSLIKDCINRIQTLDENDFVSEMHFFDVDEILTEEFYKIFKLMDINYNLTS' A
#
# COMPACT_ATOMS: atom_id res chain seq x y z
N MET A 1 -11.83 -18.32 7.49
CA MET A 1 -12.25 -16.90 7.66
C MET A 1 -13.44 -16.64 6.75
N SER A 2 -14.49 -15.95 7.25
CA SER A 2 -15.60 -15.53 6.39
C SER A 2 -15.13 -14.49 5.36
N SER A 3 -15.82 -14.40 4.21
CA SER A 3 -15.47 -13.44 3.16
C SER A 3 -15.47 -11.99 3.66
N HIS A 4 -16.31 -11.66 4.66
CA HIS A 4 -16.28 -10.33 5.30
C HIS A 4 -14.98 -10.06 6.05
N LYS A 5 -14.52 -10.99 6.89
CA LYS A 5 -13.24 -10.85 7.60
C LYS A 5 -12.03 -10.75 6.67
N LYS A 6 -12.09 -11.41 5.50
CA LYS A 6 -11.03 -11.28 4.47
C LYS A 6 -11.02 -9.88 3.84
N ARG A 7 -12.18 -9.30 3.56
CA ARG A 7 -12.29 -7.94 3.01
C ARG A 7 -11.79 -6.88 4.00
N ASP A 8 -12.19 -6.99 5.27
CA ASP A 8 -11.72 -6.05 6.30
C ASP A 8 -10.20 -6.09 6.45
N TYR A 9 -9.62 -7.29 6.39
CA TYR A 9 -8.17 -7.47 6.41
C TYR A 9 -7.49 -6.85 5.18
N ILE A 10 -8.03 -7.06 3.98
CA ILE A 10 -7.50 -6.46 2.75
C ILE A 10 -7.58 -4.93 2.80
N HIS A 11 -8.69 -4.35 3.27
CA HIS A 11 -8.81 -2.91 3.45
C HIS A 11 -7.80 -2.36 4.44
N SER A 12 -7.52 -3.08 5.54
CA SER A 12 -6.47 -2.70 6.47
C SER A 12 -5.10 -2.66 5.79
N LEU A 13 -4.77 -3.69 4.99
CA LEU A 13 -3.48 -3.74 4.28
C LEU A 13 -3.35 -2.60 3.25
N ILE A 14 -4.42 -2.27 2.52
CA ILE A 14 -4.41 -1.13 1.58
C ILE A 14 -4.16 0.18 2.35
N LYS A 15 -4.82 0.36 3.50
CA LYS A 15 -4.62 1.54 4.34
C LYS A 15 -3.17 1.65 4.82
N ASP A 16 -2.55 0.54 5.21
CA ASP A 16 -1.16 0.52 5.64
C ASP A 16 -0.21 0.91 4.50
N CYS A 17 -0.44 0.44 3.27
CA CYS A 17 0.33 0.87 2.10
C CYS A 17 0.20 2.38 1.84
N ILE A 18 -1.02 2.93 1.93
CA ILE A 18 -1.26 4.37 1.75
C ILE A 18 -0.53 5.19 2.83
N ASN A 19 -0.59 4.77 4.09
CA ASN A 19 0.10 5.46 5.18
C ASN A 19 1.62 5.48 4.96
N ARG A 20 2.21 4.41 4.41
CA ARG A 20 3.64 4.35 4.10
C ARG A 20 4.01 5.31 2.97
N ILE A 21 3.19 5.38 1.92
CA ILE A 21 3.36 6.35 0.83
C ILE A 21 3.32 7.78 1.39
N GLN A 22 2.33 8.11 2.22
CA GLN A 22 2.22 9.43 2.86
C GLN A 22 3.43 9.74 3.75
N THR A 23 3.89 8.75 4.53
CA THR A 23 5.06 8.92 5.39
C THR A 23 6.32 9.18 4.59
N LEU A 24 6.46 8.60 3.39
CA LEU A 24 7.61 8.85 2.52
C LEU A 24 7.53 10.23 1.86
N ASP A 25 6.33 10.65 1.45
CA ASP A 25 6.07 11.97 0.85
C ASP A 25 6.28 13.12 1.85
N GLU A 26 5.85 12.94 3.10
CA GLU A 26 6.01 13.93 4.18
C GLU A 26 7.42 13.97 4.79
N ASN A 27 8.33 13.07 4.39
CA ASN A 27 9.65 12.96 5.00
C ASN A 27 10.71 13.73 4.19
N ASP A 28 10.87 15.01 4.55
CA ASP A 28 11.86 15.91 3.94
C ASP A 28 13.28 15.33 3.94
N PHE A 29 13.65 14.55 4.95
CA PHE A 29 14.97 13.91 5.02
C PHE A 29 15.18 12.87 3.92
N VAL A 30 14.14 12.10 3.58
CA VAL A 30 14.19 11.10 2.50
C VAL A 30 14.29 11.80 1.14
N SER A 31 13.59 12.92 0.96
CA SER A 31 13.65 13.76 -0.24
C SER A 31 15.01 14.43 -0.45
N GLU A 32 15.65 14.90 0.64
CA GLU A 32 16.91 15.65 0.57
C GLU A 32 18.17 14.78 0.52
N MET A 33 18.16 13.60 1.14
CA MET A 33 19.39 12.80 1.25
C MET A 33 19.73 11.97 0.01
N HIS A 34 18.80 11.73 -0.93
CA HIS A 34 18.98 10.79 -2.05
C HIS A 34 19.51 9.39 -1.65
N PHE A 35 19.44 9.03 -0.37
CA PHE A 35 19.98 7.79 0.18
C PHE A 35 19.03 6.60 0.01
N PHE A 36 17.80 6.86 -0.42
CA PHE A 36 16.75 5.87 -0.60
C PHE A 36 16.18 5.98 -2.01
N ASP A 37 16.00 4.83 -2.67
CA ASP A 37 15.22 4.73 -3.92
C ASP A 37 13.73 4.85 -3.59
N VAL A 38 13.30 6.07 -3.31
CA VAL A 38 11.91 6.42 -2.98
C VAL A 38 10.96 5.92 -4.07
N ASP A 39 11.37 6.09 -5.34
CA ASP A 39 10.59 5.65 -6.50
C ASP A 39 10.38 4.13 -6.53
N GLU A 40 11.38 3.34 -6.13
CA GLU A 40 11.25 1.88 -6.04
C GLU A 40 10.26 1.50 -4.94
N ILE A 41 10.39 2.11 -3.76
CA ILE A 41 9.50 1.84 -2.61
C ILE A 41 8.06 2.25 -2.93
N LEU A 42 7.86 3.42 -3.52
CA LEU A 42 6.55 3.88 -3.96
C LEU A 42 5.94 2.92 -4.99
N THR A 43 6.73 2.50 -5.98
CA THR A 43 6.30 1.56 -7.02
C THR A 43 5.85 0.22 -6.41
N GLU A 44 6.60 -0.31 -5.45
CA GLU A 44 6.23 -1.53 -4.75
C GLU A 44 4.93 -1.38 -3.96
N GLU A 45 4.75 -0.28 -3.23
CA GLU A 45 3.53 -0.04 -2.43
C GLU A 45 2.30 0.14 -3.34
N PHE A 46 2.42 0.86 -4.47
CA PHE A 46 1.35 0.94 -5.46
C PHE A 46 1.01 -0.43 -6.05
N TYR A 47 2.01 -1.24 -6.39
CA TYR A 47 1.78 -2.58 -6.92
C TYR A 47 1.09 -3.51 -5.91
N LYS A 48 1.44 -3.41 -4.62
CA LYS A 48 0.75 -4.11 -3.53
C LYS A 48 -0.73 -3.68 -3.46
N ILE A 49 -1.01 -2.38 -3.51
CA ILE A 49 -2.39 -1.85 -3.52
C ILE A 49 -3.18 -2.43 -4.70
N PHE A 50 -2.64 -2.39 -5.93
CA PHE A 50 -3.33 -2.93 -7.10
C PHE A 50 -3.67 -4.43 -6.96
N LYS A 51 -2.73 -5.24 -6.46
CA LYS A 51 -2.98 -6.66 -6.20
C LYS A 51 -4.06 -6.87 -5.14
N LEU A 52 -4.02 -6.09 -4.06
CA LEU A 52 -5.00 -6.19 -2.98
C LEU A 52 -6.39 -5.79 -3.47
N MET A 53 -6.50 -4.77 -4.33
CA MET A 53 -7.76 -4.38 -4.97
C MET A 53 -8.33 -5.49 -5.86
N ASP A 54 -7.49 -6.12 -6.68
CA ASP A 54 -7.89 -7.25 -7.52
C ASP A 54 -8.38 -8.45 -6.68
N ILE A 55 -7.64 -8.81 -5.63
CA ILE A 55 -8.06 -9.87 -4.69
C ILE A 55 -9.40 -9.50 -4.03
N ASN A 56 -9.59 -8.24 -3.63
CA ASN A 56 -10.84 -7.79 -3.03
C ASN A 56 -12.01 -7.90 -4.01
N TYR A 57 -11.81 -7.49 -5.28
CA TYR A 57 -12.80 -7.58 -6.35
C TYR A 57 -13.23 -9.03 -6.62
N ASN A 58 -12.25 -9.94 -6.65
CA ASN A 58 -12.47 -11.38 -6.83
C ASN A 58 -13.15 -12.05 -5.62
N LEU A 59 -13.12 -11.44 -4.44
CA LEU A 59 -13.87 -11.90 -3.26
C LEU A 59 -15.31 -11.37 -3.21
N THR A 60 -15.60 -10.31 -3.95
CA THR A 60 -16.95 -9.74 -4.11
C THR A 60 -17.72 -10.28 -5.30
N SER A 61 -17.01 -10.81 -6.30
CA SER A 61 -17.58 -11.50 -7.46
C SER A 61 -17.93 -12.95 -7.14
#